data_AF-A0A3R9IVS4-F1
#
_entry.id   AF-A0A3R9IVS4-F1
#
_cell.length_a   1.000
_cell.length_b   1.000
_cell.length_c   1.000
_cell.angle_alpha   90.00
_cell.angle_beta   90.00
_cell.angle_gamma   90.00
#
_symmetry.space_group_name_H-M   'P 1'
#
loop_
_entity.id
_entity.type
_entity.pdbx_description
1 polymer ?
#
loop_
_entity_poly.entity_id
_entity_poly.type
_entity_poly.pdbx_seq_one_letter_code
_entity_poly.pdbx_strand_id
1 'polypeptide(L)'
;MKNDSIKDMCRQHRSEAQMLRLILQTAETLQIEAVAMSGSRTNSQAPKDEFQDYDVLYVVDNLDTLTSNLAWLDQFGTRIIEQHNILGNRRLYLMLFEDGNRIDLTLCPTEYIQEWVDSEADYTVLKDEKGLFESYTTSPQRYWTSPANAIEFEKACNEFWWVSAYVVKGICRKQVIYATDHLYGICQQELLKILAWQVAADKGTIDVGKNYKYLFQYLPAEKEKEFSNLLDFSSLDKITQSLFATMQLFHQEAQSLAQKMDFDYDKEVAEKMIEYAKERLLNC
;
A
#
# COMPACT_ATOMS: atom_id res chain seq x y z
N MET A 1 -20.48 35.05 -36.14
CA MET A 1 -20.24 33.75 -36.79
C MET A 1 -18.74 33.57 -37.02
N LYS A 2 -18.09 32.85 -36.12
CA LYS A 2 -17.00 31.91 -36.43
C LYS A 2 -17.13 30.79 -35.41
N ASN A 3 -17.17 29.58 -35.96
CA ASN A 3 -17.23 28.31 -35.24
C ASN A 3 -16.05 28.19 -34.29
N ASP A 4 -16.33 27.94 -33.02
CA ASP A 4 -15.45 27.12 -32.18
C ASP A 4 -16.23 25.87 -31.77
N SER A 5 -16.02 24.85 -32.60
CA SER A 5 -16.50 23.49 -32.43
C SER A 5 -15.58 22.77 -31.44
N ILE A 6 -16.17 22.29 -30.34
CA ILE A 6 -15.72 21.14 -29.54
C ILE A 6 -14.28 21.26 -29.00
N LYS A 7 -14.13 21.86 -27.79
CA LYS A 7 -13.11 21.57 -26.76
C LYS A 7 -13.15 22.66 -25.69
N ASP A 8 -14.14 22.60 -24.79
CA ASP A 8 -14.08 23.31 -23.49
C ASP A 8 -15.24 22.87 -22.58
N MET A 9 -15.32 21.55 -22.32
CA MET A 9 -15.92 21.06 -21.09
C MET A 9 -14.79 20.81 -20.09
N CYS A 10 -14.16 21.88 -19.61
CA CYS A 10 -13.50 21.82 -18.31
C CYS A 10 -14.59 21.50 -17.28
N ARG A 11 -14.77 20.21 -16.97
CA ARG A 11 -15.49 19.78 -15.77
C ARG A 11 -14.75 20.40 -14.60
N GLN A 12 -15.36 21.38 -13.96
CA GLN A 12 -14.73 22.12 -12.87
C GLN A 12 -14.41 21.13 -11.74
N HIS A 13 -13.13 20.83 -11.53
CA HIS A 13 -12.66 20.00 -10.42
C HIS A 13 -13.16 20.59 -9.10
N ARG A 14 -13.92 19.83 -8.32
CA ARG A 14 -14.37 20.28 -6.99
C ARG A 14 -13.19 20.31 -6.04
N SER A 15 -13.02 21.43 -5.34
CA SER A 15 -12.02 21.59 -4.28
C SER A 15 -12.33 20.72 -3.06
N GLU A 16 -11.33 20.50 -2.21
CA GLU A 16 -11.49 19.77 -0.94
C GLU A 16 -12.62 20.34 -0.07
N ALA A 17 -12.71 21.66 0.06
CA ALA A 17 -13.79 22.30 0.82
C ALA A 17 -15.18 22.01 0.22
N GLN A 18 -15.29 21.91 -1.11
CA GLN A 18 -16.55 21.54 -1.77
C GLN A 18 -16.88 20.06 -1.56
N MET A 19 -15.88 19.19 -1.63
CA MET A 19 -16.06 17.75 -1.41
C MET A 19 -16.45 17.43 0.02
N LEU A 20 -15.76 17.99 1.01
CA LEU A 20 -16.10 17.81 2.43
C LEU A 20 -17.50 18.34 2.75
N ARG A 21 -17.88 19.49 2.19
CA ARG A 21 -19.24 20.02 2.35
C ARG A 21 -20.27 19.07 1.76
N LEU A 22 -20.03 18.54 0.56
CA LEU A 22 -20.93 17.61 -0.10
C LEU A 22 -21.10 16.32 0.72
N ILE A 23 -19.99 15.75 1.20
CA ILE A 23 -19.99 14.57 2.10
C ILE A 23 -20.87 14.84 3.32
N LEU A 24 -20.62 15.93 4.05
CA LEU A 24 -21.40 16.25 5.25
C LEU A 24 -22.88 16.53 4.97
N GLN A 25 -23.21 17.21 3.85
CA GLN A 25 -24.59 17.47 3.45
C GLN A 25 -25.36 16.20 3.07
N THR A 26 -24.70 15.27 2.37
CA THR A 26 -25.29 13.97 2.07
C THR A 26 -25.49 13.17 3.36
N ALA A 27 -24.53 13.21 4.28
CA ALA A 27 -24.66 12.55 5.58
C ALA A 27 -25.85 13.09 6.40
N GLU A 28 -26.07 14.41 6.41
CA GLU A 28 -27.22 15.04 7.05
C GLU A 28 -28.55 14.61 6.41
N THR A 29 -28.62 14.60 5.08
CA THR A 29 -29.82 14.19 4.33
C THR A 29 -30.21 12.74 4.60
N LEU A 30 -29.21 11.86 4.76
CA LEU A 30 -29.40 10.44 5.04
C LEU A 30 -29.51 10.12 6.54
N GLN A 31 -29.43 11.13 7.40
CA GLN A 31 -29.46 10.97 8.87
C GLN A 31 -28.39 10.01 9.39
N ILE A 32 -27.18 10.12 8.83
CA ILE A 32 -26.02 9.34 9.25
C ILE A 32 -25.63 9.69 10.69
N GLU A 33 -25.33 8.66 11.48
CA GLU A 33 -25.10 8.79 12.92
C GLU A 33 -23.76 9.43 13.25
N ALA A 34 -22.72 9.05 12.50
CA ALA A 34 -21.41 9.66 12.59
C ALA A 34 -20.67 9.56 11.24
N VAL A 35 -19.79 10.53 11.00
CA VAL A 35 -18.94 10.60 9.82
C VAL A 35 -17.49 10.66 10.28
N ALA A 36 -16.67 9.74 9.78
CA ALA A 36 -15.23 9.77 9.94
C ALA A 36 -14.55 9.69 8.57
N MET A 37 -13.28 10.09 8.51
CA MET A 37 -12.45 9.98 7.32
C MET A 37 -11.13 9.33 7.71
N SER A 38 -10.58 8.47 6.86
CA SER A 38 -9.25 7.86 7.05
C SER A 38 -8.36 8.17 5.84
N GLY A 39 -7.34 7.33 5.62
CA GLY A 39 -6.49 7.43 4.45
C GLY A 39 -5.59 8.67 4.43
N SER A 40 -5.03 8.97 3.26
CA SER A 40 -3.93 9.93 3.13
C SER A 40 -4.29 11.36 3.55
N ARG A 41 -5.56 11.75 3.48
CA ARG A 41 -6.02 13.09 3.86
C ARG A 41 -5.96 13.35 5.37
N THR A 42 -5.93 12.29 6.18
CA THR A 42 -5.74 12.39 7.63
C THR A 42 -4.25 12.39 8.02
N ASN A 43 -3.37 11.95 7.13
CA ASN A 43 -1.94 11.88 7.40
C ASN A 43 -1.25 13.21 7.07
N SER A 44 -0.76 13.89 8.11
CA SER A 44 -0.02 15.16 7.97
C SER A 44 1.28 15.08 7.15
N GLN A 45 1.86 13.88 7.01
CA GLN A 45 3.09 13.62 6.27
C GLN A 45 2.82 13.23 4.80
N ALA A 46 1.58 12.97 4.42
CA ALA A 46 1.25 12.65 3.05
C ALA A 46 1.31 13.90 2.15
N PRO A 47 1.71 13.75 0.87
CA PRO A 47 1.59 14.82 -0.12
C PRO A 47 0.15 15.32 -0.20
N LYS A 48 -0.02 16.65 -0.21
CA LYS A 48 -1.31 17.31 -0.38
C LYS A 48 -1.49 17.69 -1.84
N ASP A 49 -2.01 16.77 -2.63
CA ASP A 49 -2.19 16.91 -4.07
C ASP A 49 -3.57 16.39 -4.54
N GLU A 50 -3.80 16.46 -5.86
CA GLU A 50 -5.07 16.05 -6.47
C GLU A 50 -5.31 14.54 -6.49
N PHE A 51 -4.30 13.72 -6.16
CA PHE A 51 -4.39 12.25 -6.15
C PHE A 51 -4.82 11.68 -4.80
N GLN A 52 -5.18 12.53 -3.85
CA GLN A 52 -5.72 12.08 -2.57
C GLN A 52 -7.21 11.74 -2.68
N ASP A 53 -7.52 10.46 -2.49
CA ASP A 53 -8.88 9.94 -2.37
C ASP A 53 -9.57 10.46 -1.06
N TYR A 54 -10.90 10.42 -1.03
CA TYR A 54 -11.69 10.63 0.19
C TYR A 54 -12.16 9.28 0.74
N ASP A 55 -11.41 8.72 1.68
CA ASP A 55 -11.76 7.49 2.40
C ASP A 55 -12.76 7.84 3.52
N VAL A 56 -14.06 7.70 3.25
CA VAL A 56 -15.14 8.17 4.14
C VAL A 56 -15.83 6.99 4.81
N LEU A 57 -16.12 7.12 6.10
CA LEU A 57 -17.01 6.24 6.84
C LEU A 57 -18.30 6.95 7.19
N TYR A 58 -19.44 6.34 6.84
CA TYR A 58 -20.75 6.64 7.40
C TYR A 58 -21.16 5.55 8.37
N VAL A 59 -21.33 5.93 9.63
CA VAL A 59 -21.93 5.06 10.64
C VAL A 59 -23.44 5.12 10.49
N VAL A 60 -24.05 3.96 10.32
CA VAL A 60 -25.49 3.82 10.08
C VAL A 60 -26.13 2.97 11.17
N ASP A 61 -27.42 3.18 11.39
CA ASP A 61 -28.22 2.32 12.27
C ASP A 61 -28.61 1.00 11.56
N ASN A 62 -28.95 1.09 10.27
CA ASN A 62 -29.43 -0.01 9.47
C ASN A 62 -28.88 0.09 8.04
N LEU A 63 -27.99 -0.85 7.69
CA LEU A 63 -27.44 -0.98 6.34
C LEU A 63 -28.51 -1.25 5.27
N ASP A 64 -29.54 -2.02 5.57
CA ASP A 64 -30.53 -2.46 4.58
C ASP A 64 -31.29 -1.26 4.00
N THR A 65 -31.54 -0.23 4.83
CA THR A 65 -32.19 1.01 4.40
C THR A 65 -31.43 1.66 3.25
N LEU A 66 -30.12 1.87 3.41
CA LEU A 66 -29.31 2.55 2.39
C LEU A 66 -28.85 1.64 1.25
N THR A 67 -28.80 0.33 1.48
CA THR A 67 -28.34 -0.63 0.46
C THR A 67 -29.46 -1.13 -0.43
N SER A 68 -30.73 -1.03 0.00
CA SER A 68 -31.91 -1.41 -0.79
C SER A 68 -32.11 -0.56 -2.05
N ASN A 69 -31.70 0.70 -2.03
CA ASN A 69 -31.73 1.61 -3.17
C ASN A 69 -30.52 2.54 -3.13
N LEU A 70 -29.60 2.39 -4.08
CA LEU A 70 -28.35 3.14 -4.15
C LEU A 70 -28.46 4.46 -4.92
N ALA A 71 -29.65 4.87 -5.38
CA ALA A 71 -29.84 6.12 -6.12
C ALA A 71 -29.39 7.37 -5.35
N TRP A 72 -29.30 7.31 -4.02
CA TRP A 72 -28.77 8.42 -3.22
C TRP A 72 -27.28 8.70 -3.49
N LEU A 73 -26.51 7.73 -3.99
CA LEU A 73 -25.12 7.96 -4.40
C LEU A 73 -25.01 8.97 -5.54
N ASP A 74 -26.08 9.20 -6.32
CA ASP A 74 -26.09 10.17 -7.43
C ASP A 74 -25.91 11.61 -6.96
N GLN A 75 -26.18 11.88 -5.67
CA GLN A 75 -25.93 13.18 -5.05
C GLN A 75 -24.45 13.56 -5.06
N PHE A 76 -23.54 12.58 -5.10
CA PHE A 76 -22.10 12.84 -5.20
C PHE A 76 -21.65 13.25 -6.62
N GLY A 77 -22.52 13.15 -7.62
CA GLY A 77 -22.25 13.53 -9.00
C GLY A 77 -22.05 12.33 -9.94
N THR A 78 -21.82 12.63 -11.21
CA THR A 78 -21.66 11.61 -12.26
C THR A 78 -20.37 10.83 -12.07
N ARG A 79 -20.49 9.50 -11.99
CA ARG A 79 -19.38 8.57 -11.80
C ARG A 79 -18.83 8.12 -13.16
N ILE A 80 -17.51 8.07 -13.31
CA ILE A 80 -16.83 7.45 -14.46
C ILE A 80 -16.87 5.93 -14.30
N ILE A 81 -16.55 5.46 -13.10
CA ILE A 81 -16.54 4.04 -12.73
C ILE A 81 -16.89 3.91 -11.25
N GLU A 82 -17.59 2.84 -10.91
CA GLU A 82 -17.95 2.49 -9.54
C GLU A 82 -17.73 1.00 -9.28
N GLN A 83 -17.44 0.64 -8.04
CA GLN A 83 -17.33 -0.75 -7.60
C GLN A 83 -17.92 -0.92 -6.20
N HIS A 84 -18.70 -1.98 -6.01
CA HIS A 84 -19.35 -2.30 -4.74
C HIS A 84 -18.72 -3.54 -4.13
N ASN A 85 -18.27 -3.43 -2.88
CA ASN A 85 -17.60 -4.50 -2.15
C ASN A 85 -18.27 -4.75 -0.79
N ILE A 86 -18.21 -5.99 -0.33
CA ILE A 86 -18.60 -6.39 1.02
C ILE A 86 -17.31 -6.62 1.82
N LEU A 87 -17.16 -5.89 2.93
CA LEU A 87 -16.00 -5.99 3.81
C LEU A 87 -16.47 -6.42 5.20
N GLY A 88 -16.53 -7.73 5.43
CA GLY A 88 -17.15 -8.29 6.64
C GLY A 88 -18.59 -7.77 6.78
N ASN A 89 -18.86 -7.06 7.86
CA ASN A 89 -20.17 -6.49 8.15
C ASN A 89 -20.42 -5.10 7.55
N ARG A 90 -19.52 -4.61 6.68
CA ARG A 90 -19.56 -3.27 6.07
C ARG A 90 -19.83 -3.34 4.57
N ARG A 91 -20.17 -2.20 3.98
CA ARG A 91 -20.31 -2.03 2.52
C ARG A 91 -19.40 -0.93 2.04
N LEU A 92 -18.55 -1.21 1.06
CA LEU A 92 -17.61 -0.25 0.48
C LEU A 92 -17.99 0.07 -0.96
N TYR A 93 -18.14 1.36 -1.24
CA TYR A 93 -18.45 1.92 -2.55
C TYR A 93 -17.24 2.73 -3.02
N LEU A 94 -16.52 2.20 -4.00
CA LEU A 94 -15.42 2.91 -4.67
C LEU A 94 -16.02 3.70 -5.83
N MET A 95 -15.85 5.02 -5.84
CA MET A 95 -16.47 5.87 -6.84
C MET A 95 -15.48 6.91 -7.37
N LEU A 96 -15.13 6.81 -8.65
CA LEU A 96 -14.35 7.84 -9.35
C LEU A 96 -15.30 8.73 -10.16
N PHE A 97 -15.24 10.04 -9.95
CA PHE A 97 -16.17 11.00 -10.53
C PHE A 97 -15.62 11.66 -11.79
N GLU A 98 -16.53 12.20 -12.59
CA GLU A 98 -16.23 12.88 -13.85
C GLU A 98 -15.32 14.11 -13.71
N ASP A 99 -15.24 14.68 -12.50
CA ASP A 99 -14.38 15.81 -12.16
C ASP A 99 -13.02 15.40 -11.59
N GLY A 100 -12.69 14.10 -11.58
CA GLY A 100 -11.39 13.56 -11.15
C GLY A 100 -11.32 13.14 -9.69
N ASN A 101 -12.22 13.65 -8.83
CA ASN A 101 -12.27 13.25 -7.42
C ASN A 101 -12.69 11.78 -7.27
N ARG A 102 -12.20 11.13 -6.20
CA ARG A 102 -12.59 9.77 -5.84
C ARG A 102 -13.04 9.69 -4.38
N ILE A 103 -14.17 9.05 -4.13
CA ILE A 103 -14.66 8.74 -2.79
C ILE A 103 -14.68 7.22 -2.62
N ASP A 104 -14.02 6.75 -1.58
CA ASP A 104 -14.12 5.37 -1.09
C ASP A 104 -15.04 5.41 0.14
N LEU A 105 -16.34 5.19 -0.08
CA LEU A 105 -17.37 5.34 0.95
C LEU A 105 -17.69 4.00 1.60
N THR A 106 -17.42 3.89 2.90
CA THR A 106 -17.80 2.74 3.73
C THR A 106 -19.07 3.04 4.52
N LEU A 107 -20.09 2.20 4.37
CA LEU A 107 -21.23 2.14 5.31
C LEU A 107 -20.93 1.10 6.38
N CYS A 108 -21.10 1.48 7.64
CA CYS A 108 -20.76 0.65 8.78
C CYS A 108 -21.87 0.72 9.84
N PRO A 109 -22.48 -0.41 10.25
CA PRO A 109 -23.36 -0.44 11.40
C PRO A 109 -22.60 -0.02 12.67
N THR A 110 -23.33 0.54 13.63
CA THR A 110 -22.76 1.05 14.88
C THR A 110 -22.02 -0.04 15.66
N GLU A 111 -22.53 -1.27 15.67
CA GLU A 111 -21.93 -2.41 16.37
C GLU A 111 -20.59 -2.89 15.76
N TYR A 112 -20.26 -2.47 14.54
CA TYR A 112 -19.05 -2.89 13.83
C TYR A 112 -18.03 -1.75 13.65
N ILE A 113 -18.16 -0.64 14.38
CA ILE A 113 -17.18 0.45 14.35
C ILE A 113 -15.77 -0.06 14.68
N GLN A 114 -15.61 -0.96 15.66
CA GLN A 114 -14.32 -1.54 16.00
C GLN A 114 -13.67 -2.25 14.79
N GLU A 115 -14.46 -2.98 13.98
CA GLU A 115 -13.94 -3.66 12.79
C GLU A 115 -13.39 -2.68 11.75
N TRP A 116 -13.97 -1.47 11.64
CA TRP A 116 -13.43 -0.41 10.80
C TRP A 116 -12.20 0.24 11.44
N VAL A 117 -12.24 0.57 12.73
CA VAL A 117 -11.10 1.16 13.45
C VAL A 117 -9.86 0.28 13.33
N ASP A 118 -9.99 -1.04 13.52
CA ASP A 118 -8.89 -1.99 13.38
C ASP A 118 -8.40 -2.11 11.93
N SER A 119 -9.24 -1.75 10.95
CA SER A 119 -8.88 -1.74 9.53
C SER A 119 -8.19 -0.46 9.07
N GLU A 120 -8.13 0.58 9.90
CA GLU A 120 -7.48 1.84 9.56
C GLU A 120 -6.17 2.04 10.34
N ALA A 121 -5.20 2.72 9.74
CA ALA A 121 -4.02 3.17 10.47
C ALA A 121 -4.37 4.37 11.35
N ASP A 122 -5.06 5.35 10.79
CA ASP A 122 -5.48 6.56 11.49
C ASP A 122 -6.79 7.06 10.92
N TYR A 123 -7.53 7.86 11.69
CA TYR A 123 -8.75 8.51 11.22
C TYR A 123 -9.04 9.82 11.94
N THR A 124 -9.82 10.66 11.27
CA THR A 124 -10.36 11.91 11.81
C THR A 124 -11.89 11.83 11.83
N VAL A 125 -12.49 12.06 12.99
CA VAL A 125 -13.94 12.20 13.12
C VAL A 125 -14.36 13.56 12.58
N LEU A 126 -15.23 13.58 11.57
CA LEU A 126 -15.76 14.82 10.97
C LEU A 126 -17.07 15.27 11.63
N LYS A 127 -17.92 14.31 12.04
CA LYS A 127 -19.19 14.56 12.73
C LYS A 127 -19.52 13.37 13.63
N ASP A 128 -19.80 13.62 14.90
CA ASP A 128 -20.26 12.60 15.84
C ASP A 128 -20.98 13.27 17.02
N GLU A 129 -22.31 13.40 16.92
CA GLU A 129 -23.10 14.08 17.95
C GLU A 129 -23.42 13.17 19.15
N LYS A 130 -23.25 11.85 18.99
CA LYS A 130 -23.58 10.83 20.00
C LYS A 130 -22.34 10.31 20.74
N GLY A 131 -21.14 10.76 20.38
CA GLY A 131 -19.89 10.32 20.98
C GLY A 131 -19.56 8.85 20.68
N LEU A 132 -19.99 8.34 19.52
CA LEU A 132 -19.75 6.95 19.11
C LEU A 132 -18.25 6.64 18.99
N PHE A 133 -17.39 7.62 18.72
CA PHE A 133 -15.96 7.43 18.57
C PHE A 133 -15.14 7.66 19.86
N GLU A 134 -15.74 8.15 20.95
CA GLU A 134 -15.01 8.57 22.17
C GLU A 134 -14.20 7.44 22.82
N SER A 135 -14.67 6.19 22.71
CA SER A 135 -14.01 5.03 23.29
C SER A 135 -12.93 4.39 22.41
N TYR A 136 -12.80 4.84 21.16
CA TYR A 136 -11.92 4.23 20.18
C TYR A 136 -10.60 4.99 20.03
N THR A 137 -9.51 4.26 19.86
CA THR A 137 -8.18 4.83 19.62
C THR A 137 -7.67 4.39 18.25
N THR A 138 -6.87 5.23 17.62
CA THR A 138 -6.25 4.91 16.33
C THR A 138 -5.03 3.99 16.51
N SER A 139 -4.66 3.28 15.44
CA SER A 139 -3.52 2.37 15.42
C SER A 139 -2.53 2.78 14.32
N PRO A 140 -1.85 3.94 14.48
CA PRO A 140 -1.01 4.53 13.43
C PRO A 140 0.17 3.63 13.06
N GLN A 141 0.44 2.62 13.88
CA GLN A 141 1.58 1.71 13.83
C GLN A 141 1.47 0.62 12.75
N ARG A 142 0.37 0.58 11.99
CA ARG A 142 0.11 -0.49 11.01
C ARG A 142 1.22 -0.67 9.95
N TYR A 143 1.84 0.42 9.53
CA TYR A 143 2.94 0.41 8.56
C TYR A 143 4.30 0.69 9.22
N TRP A 144 4.36 0.61 10.55
CA TRP A 144 5.58 0.85 11.28
C TRP A 144 6.45 -0.40 11.30
N THR A 145 7.73 -0.18 11.08
CA THR A 145 8.77 -1.19 11.15
C THR A 145 9.66 -0.88 12.34
N SER A 146 9.72 -1.81 13.29
CA SER A 146 10.66 -1.78 14.42
C SER A 146 11.98 -2.47 14.02
N PRO A 147 13.07 -2.26 14.78
CA PRO A 147 14.30 -3.04 14.60
C PRO A 147 14.01 -4.53 14.59
N ALA A 148 14.67 -5.26 13.69
CA ALA A 148 14.53 -6.71 13.61
C ALA A 148 14.98 -7.39 14.91
N ASN A 149 14.39 -8.54 15.22
CA ASN A 149 15.04 -9.51 16.09
C ASN A 149 15.76 -10.60 15.28
N ALA A 150 16.66 -11.34 15.94
CA ALA A 150 17.49 -12.35 15.29
C ALA A 150 16.67 -13.43 14.55
N ILE A 151 15.54 -13.87 15.11
CA ILE A 151 14.68 -14.90 14.53
C ILE A 151 13.99 -14.38 13.26
N GLU A 152 13.51 -13.15 13.28
CA GLU A 152 12.89 -12.52 12.10
C GLU A 152 13.90 -12.31 10.98
N PHE A 153 15.12 -11.87 11.33
CA PHE A 153 16.23 -11.72 10.39
C PHE A 153 16.60 -13.06 9.72
N GLU A 154 16.79 -14.12 10.52
CA GLU A 154 17.08 -15.46 10.03
C GLU A 154 16.01 -15.94 9.03
N LYS A 155 14.73 -15.77 9.39
CA LYS A 155 13.61 -16.15 8.51
C LYS A 155 13.59 -15.36 7.20
N ALA A 156 13.86 -14.06 7.24
CA ALA A 156 13.93 -13.23 6.03
C ALA A 156 15.06 -13.67 5.10
N CYS A 157 16.24 -13.97 5.66
CA CYS A 157 17.36 -14.52 4.89
C CYS A 157 17.03 -15.88 4.30
N ASN A 158 16.40 -16.77 5.07
CA ASN A 158 16.01 -18.09 4.58
C ASN A 158 14.99 -18.00 3.44
N GLU A 159 13.93 -17.20 3.60
CA GLU A 159 12.89 -17.01 2.59
C GLU A 159 13.48 -16.47 1.28
N PHE A 160 14.33 -15.45 1.37
CA PHE A 160 15.03 -14.88 0.22
C PHE A 160 15.81 -15.95 -0.56
N TRP A 161 16.71 -16.66 0.13
CA TRP A 161 17.58 -17.63 -0.52
C TRP A 161 16.79 -18.83 -1.05
N TRP A 162 15.80 -19.31 -0.30
CA TRP A 162 14.93 -20.40 -0.71
C TRP A 162 14.15 -20.07 -1.99
N VAL A 163 13.48 -18.92 -2.02
CA VAL A 163 12.65 -18.50 -3.15
C VAL A 163 13.47 -18.06 -4.36
N SER A 164 14.71 -17.61 -4.17
CA SER A 164 15.63 -17.35 -5.30
C SER A 164 15.79 -18.58 -6.21
N ALA A 165 15.77 -19.80 -5.65
CA ALA A 165 15.80 -21.03 -6.44
C ALA A 165 14.54 -21.25 -7.30
N TYR A 166 13.40 -20.68 -6.91
CA TYR A 166 12.16 -20.72 -7.69
C TYR A 166 12.26 -19.77 -8.88
N VAL A 167 12.87 -18.59 -8.69
CA VAL A 167 13.15 -17.66 -9.79
C VAL A 167 14.05 -18.34 -10.84
N VAL A 168 15.15 -18.99 -10.41
CA VAL A 168 16.03 -19.78 -11.29
C VAL A 168 15.25 -20.83 -12.08
N LYS A 169 14.40 -21.60 -11.39
CA LYS A 169 13.54 -22.62 -12.01
C LYS A 169 12.60 -22.01 -13.06
N GLY A 170 12.00 -20.86 -12.76
CA GLY A 170 11.13 -20.12 -13.67
C GLY A 170 11.86 -19.68 -14.93
N ILE A 171 13.06 -19.11 -14.79
CA ILE A 171 13.89 -18.66 -15.91
C ILE A 171 14.25 -19.85 -16.82
N CYS A 172 14.77 -20.95 -16.25
CA CYS A 172 15.15 -22.14 -17.01
C CYS A 172 13.97 -22.79 -17.76
N ARG A 173 12.76 -22.66 -17.23
CA ARG A 173 11.53 -23.14 -17.88
C ARG A 173 10.92 -22.12 -18.84
N LYS A 174 11.57 -20.97 -19.04
CA LYS A 174 11.09 -19.86 -19.86
C LYS A 174 9.74 -19.30 -19.39
N GLN A 175 9.48 -19.34 -18.09
CA GLN A 175 8.24 -18.91 -17.44
C GLN A 175 8.39 -17.49 -16.88
N VAL A 176 8.28 -16.48 -17.76
CA VAL A 176 8.49 -15.05 -17.43
C VAL A 176 7.64 -14.59 -16.24
N ILE A 177 6.33 -14.88 -16.27
CA ILE A 177 5.39 -14.44 -15.22
C ILE A 177 5.74 -15.08 -13.87
N TYR A 178 6.01 -16.40 -13.87
CA TYR A 178 6.36 -17.13 -12.65
C TYR A 178 7.66 -16.61 -12.04
N ALA A 179 8.70 -16.38 -12.86
CA ALA A 179 9.97 -15.86 -12.38
C ALA A 179 9.82 -14.42 -11.83
N THR A 180 9.07 -13.57 -12.53
CA THR A 180 8.82 -12.17 -12.11
C THR A 180 8.06 -12.10 -10.79
N ASP A 181 7.01 -12.91 -10.64
CA ASP A 181 6.19 -12.95 -9.43
C ASP A 181 7.01 -13.33 -8.19
N HIS A 182 7.85 -14.36 -8.29
CA HIS A 182 8.72 -14.77 -7.16
C HIS A 182 9.88 -13.79 -6.92
N LEU A 183 10.39 -13.14 -7.98
CA LEU A 183 11.47 -12.16 -7.85
C LEU A 183 10.99 -10.88 -7.18
N TYR A 184 9.93 -10.25 -7.72
CA TYR A 184 9.41 -9.00 -7.16
C TYR A 184 8.57 -9.21 -5.90
N GLY A 185 7.68 -10.20 -5.92
CA GLY A 185 6.70 -10.46 -4.86
C GLY A 185 7.28 -11.08 -3.60
N ILE A 186 8.47 -11.68 -3.67
CA ILE A 186 9.13 -12.30 -2.51
C ILE A 186 10.57 -11.80 -2.37
N CYS A 187 11.48 -12.12 -3.30
CA CYS A 187 12.90 -11.85 -3.11
C CYS A 187 13.20 -10.35 -2.89
N GLN A 188 12.64 -9.48 -3.73
CA GLN A 188 12.81 -8.03 -3.59
C GLN A 188 12.02 -7.45 -2.42
N GLN A 189 10.93 -8.09 -1.96
CA GLN A 189 10.24 -7.69 -0.73
C GLN A 189 11.07 -8.00 0.52
N GLU A 190 11.76 -9.15 0.57
CA GLU A 190 12.69 -9.45 1.66
C GLU A 190 13.89 -8.48 1.64
N LEU A 191 14.36 -8.05 0.45
CA LEU A 191 15.36 -6.98 0.37
C LEU A 191 14.84 -5.64 0.93
N LEU A 192 13.63 -5.21 0.57
CA LEU A 192 13.02 -3.99 1.14
C LEU A 192 12.89 -4.09 2.66
N LYS A 193 12.60 -5.28 3.19
CA LYS A 193 12.54 -5.55 4.63
C LYS A 193 13.89 -5.39 5.31
N ILE A 194 14.97 -5.92 4.73
CA ILE A 194 16.35 -5.70 5.23
C ILE A 194 16.69 -4.21 5.24
N LEU A 195 16.37 -3.48 4.16
CA LEU A 195 16.62 -2.04 4.08
C LEU A 195 15.81 -1.27 5.14
N ALA A 196 14.54 -1.62 5.36
CA ALA A 196 13.70 -1.04 6.40
C ALA A 196 14.28 -1.28 7.80
N TRP A 197 14.77 -2.50 8.07
CA TRP A 197 15.42 -2.81 9.34
C TRP A 197 16.75 -2.10 9.54
N GLN A 198 17.52 -1.83 8.48
CA GLN A 198 18.72 -1.00 8.61
C GLN A 198 18.39 0.41 9.09
N VAL A 199 17.34 1.02 8.52
CA VAL A 199 16.88 2.35 8.95
C VAL A 199 16.36 2.28 10.38
N ALA A 200 15.56 1.25 10.70
CA ALA A 200 14.98 1.10 12.03
C ALA A 200 16.04 0.85 13.10
N ALA A 201 17.11 0.12 12.79
CA ALA A 201 18.25 -0.06 13.69
C ALA A 201 18.91 1.26 14.10
N ASP A 202 18.93 2.26 13.22
CA ASP A 202 19.52 3.57 13.50
C ASP A 202 18.55 4.56 14.17
N LYS A 203 17.26 4.51 13.79
CA LYS A 203 16.25 5.52 14.17
C LYS A 203 15.22 5.02 15.18
N GLY A 204 15.22 3.74 15.52
CA GLY A 204 14.11 3.09 16.21
C GLY A 204 12.95 2.79 15.26
N THR A 205 11.73 2.69 15.78
CA THR A 205 10.55 2.39 14.97
C THR A 205 10.25 3.51 13.96
N ILE A 206 10.05 3.15 12.69
CA ILE A 206 9.78 4.09 11.58
C ILE A 206 8.50 3.71 10.83
N ASP A 207 7.81 4.68 10.22
CA ASP A 207 6.73 4.41 9.27
C ASP A 207 7.31 4.25 7.85
N VAL A 208 7.26 3.04 7.29
CA VAL A 208 7.70 2.79 5.90
C VAL A 208 6.59 3.03 4.87
N GLY A 209 5.36 3.24 5.34
CA GLY A 209 4.17 3.39 4.52
C GLY A 209 3.75 2.09 3.81
N LYS A 210 2.51 2.07 3.33
CA LYS A 210 2.01 0.99 2.47
C LYS A 210 2.95 0.77 1.28
N ASN A 211 3.36 -0.48 1.05
CA ASN A 211 4.29 -0.87 -0.01
C ASN A 211 5.63 -0.10 0.02
N TYR A 212 6.16 0.21 1.22
CA TYR A 212 7.45 0.88 1.40
C TYR A 212 7.57 2.26 0.74
N LYS A 213 6.45 2.92 0.42
CA LYS A 213 6.43 4.21 -0.30
C LYS A 213 7.18 5.34 0.41
N TYR A 214 7.46 5.22 1.70
CA TYR A 214 8.23 6.20 2.48
C TYR A 214 9.65 5.72 2.84
N LEU A 215 9.98 4.43 2.61
CA LEU A 215 11.27 3.85 3.00
C LEU A 215 12.46 4.63 2.44
N PHE A 216 12.43 4.96 1.14
CA PHE A 216 13.54 5.61 0.46
C PHE A 216 13.78 7.06 0.91
N GLN A 217 12.82 7.68 1.59
CA GLN A 217 13.01 9.02 2.19
C GLN A 217 13.96 8.99 3.39
N TYR A 218 14.15 7.81 4.01
CA TYR A 218 15.08 7.63 5.11
C TYR A 218 16.48 7.20 4.67
N LEU A 219 16.64 6.79 3.40
CA LEU A 219 17.87 6.24 2.84
C LEU A 219 18.59 7.30 1.99
N PRO A 220 19.90 7.14 1.72
CA PRO A 220 20.60 7.96 0.73
C PRO A 220 19.92 7.88 -0.64
N ALA A 221 19.93 8.98 -1.39
CA ALA A 221 19.23 9.10 -2.68
C ALA A 221 19.66 8.03 -3.71
N GLU A 222 20.89 7.52 -3.59
CA GLU A 222 21.42 6.46 -4.45
C GLU A 222 20.69 5.13 -4.26
N LYS A 223 20.13 4.85 -3.06
CA LYS A 223 19.46 3.58 -2.76
C LYS A 223 18.17 3.38 -3.55
N GLU A 224 17.40 4.43 -3.76
CA GLU A 224 16.18 4.36 -4.57
C GLU A 224 16.51 4.03 -6.03
N LYS A 225 17.58 4.64 -6.56
CA LYS A 225 18.07 4.36 -7.92
C LYS A 225 18.61 2.94 -8.04
N GLU A 226 19.39 2.49 -7.06
CA GLU A 226 19.92 1.14 -6.99
C GLU A 226 18.80 0.10 -7.01
N PHE A 227 17.76 0.29 -6.18
CA PHE A 227 16.60 -0.60 -6.14
C PHE A 227 15.77 -0.53 -7.44
N SER A 228 15.56 0.66 -7.99
CA SER A 228 14.82 0.86 -9.25
C SER A 228 15.46 0.12 -10.43
N ASN A 229 16.79 0.02 -10.47
CA ASN A 229 17.50 -0.74 -11.50
C ASN A 229 17.21 -2.25 -11.43
N LEU A 230 16.70 -2.76 -10.31
CA LEU A 230 16.28 -4.15 -10.16
C LEU A 230 14.91 -4.43 -10.79
N LEU A 231 14.16 -3.42 -11.23
CA LEU A 231 12.77 -3.57 -11.68
C LEU A 231 12.61 -3.76 -13.20
N ASP A 232 13.70 -4.04 -13.92
CA ASP A 232 13.64 -4.40 -15.34
C ASP A 232 13.29 -5.88 -15.53
N PHE A 233 12.00 -6.15 -15.74
CA PHE A 233 11.47 -7.50 -16.01
C PHE A 233 11.03 -7.69 -17.46
N SER A 234 11.53 -6.85 -18.38
CA SER A 234 11.06 -6.79 -19.77
C SER A 234 11.36 -8.05 -20.60
N SER A 235 12.24 -8.94 -20.13
CA SER A 235 12.58 -10.21 -20.77
C SER A 235 13.24 -11.18 -19.77
N LEU A 236 13.42 -12.44 -20.16
CA LEU A 236 14.13 -13.45 -19.33
C LEU A 236 15.58 -13.04 -19.02
N ASP A 237 16.28 -12.43 -19.99
CA ASP A 237 17.65 -11.95 -19.79
C ASP A 237 17.69 -10.83 -18.74
N LYS A 238 16.71 -9.93 -18.79
CA LYS A 238 16.57 -8.83 -17.82
C LYS A 238 16.17 -9.33 -16.43
N ILE A 239 15.27 -10.30 -16.34
CA ILE A 239 14.94 -10.99 -15.08
C ILE A 239 16.16 -11.70 -14.50
N THR A 240 16.98 -12.34 -15.35
CA THR A 240 18.23 -12.98 -14.93
C THR A 240 19.23 -11.98 -14.37
N GLN A 241 19.43 -10.85 -15.05
CA GLN A 241 20.29 -9.76 -14.57
C GLN A 241 19.76 -9.18 -13.25
N SER A 242 18.44 -8.95 -13.16
CA SER A 242 17.78 -8.46 -11.95
C SER A 242 17.92 -9.43 -10.78
N LEU A 243 17.76 -10.74 -11.01
CA LEU A 243 17.97 -11.76 -9.99
C LEU A 243 19.39 -11.69 -9.43
N PHE A 244 20.42 -11.68 -10.30
CA PHE A 244 21.80 -11.62 -9.84
C PHE A 244 22.11 -10.32 -9.08
N ALA A 245 21.64 -9.18 -9.58
CA ALA A 245 21.81 -7.90 -8.90
C ALA A 245 21.10 -7.89 -7.53
N THR A 246 19.89 -8.45 -7.46
CA THR A 246 19.13 -8.59 -6.21
C THR A 246 19.86 -9.50 -5.22
N MET A 247 20.41 -10.64 -5.66
CA MET A 247 21.19 -11.55 -4.79
C MET A 247 22.45 -10.89 -4.23
N GLN A 248 23.18 -10.15 -5.07
CA GLN A 248 24.38 -9.42 -4.63
C GLN A 248 24.03 -8.34 -3.60
N LEU A 249 23.01 -7.53 -3.89
CA LEU A 249 22.60 -6.47 -2.99
C LEU A 249 22.06 -7.03 -1.68
N PHE A 250 21.18 -8.03 -1.73
CA PHE A 250 20.68 -8.69 -0.52
C PHE A 250 21.81 -9.26 0.33
N HIS A 251 22.79 -9.92 -0.30
CA HIS A 251 23.95 -10.45 0.42
C HIS A 251 24.75 -9.36 1.12
N GLN A 252 24.94 -8.20 0.48
CA GLN A 252 25.64 -7.05 1.07
C GLN A 252 24.85 -6.42 2.22
N GLU A 253 23.57 -6.14 2.00
CA GLU A 253 22.73 -5.44 2.98
C GLU A 253 22.42 -6.32 4.21
N ALA A 254 22.20 -7.62 4.01
CA ALA A 254 21.99 -8.55 5.11
C ALA A 254 23.24 -8.70 5.97
N GLN A 255 24.44 -8.75 5.37
CA GLN A 255 25.70 -8.75 6.13
C GLN A 255 25.90 -7.47 6.94
N SER A 256 25.64 -6.32 6.33
CA SER A 256 25.73 -5.02 7.00
C SER A 256 24.78 -4.94 8.20
N LEU A 257 23.52 -5.38 8.02
CA LEU A 257 22.54 -5.42 9.11
C LEU A 257 22.94 -6.41 10.21
N ALA A 258 23.38 -7.61 9.85
CA ALA A 258 23.81 -8.62 10.80
C ALA A 258 24.98 -8.13 11.66
N GLN A 259 25.97 -7.49 11.05
CA GLN A 259 27.08 -6.89 11.78
C GLN A 259 26.62 -5.75 12.70
N LYS A 260 25.70 -4.90 12.24
CA LYS A 260 25.16 -3.79 13.03
C LYS A 260 24.38 -4.27 14.26
N MET A 261 23.62 -5.35 14.11
CA MET A 261 22.69 -5.87 15.11
C MET A 261 23.26 -7.04 15.95
N ASP A 262 24.49 -7.47 15.68
CA ASP A 262 25.11 -8.66 16.28
C ASP A 262 24.29 -9.95 16.04
N PHE A 263 23.81 -10.13 14.80
CA PHE A 263 23.11 -11.33 14.36
C PHE A 263 24.02 -12.27 13.59
N ASP A 264 23.70 -13.55 13.63
CA ASP A 264 24.33 -14.54 12.77
C ASP A 264 23.80 -14.43 11.33
N TYR A 265 24.69 -14.49 10.35
CA TYR A 265 24.35 -14.49 8.94
C TYR A 265 25.17 -15.55 8.22
N ASP A 266 24.47 -16.58 7.73
CA ASP A 266 25.07 -17.71 7.02
C ASP A 266 25.56 -17.30 5.63
N LYS A 267 26.80 -16.80 5.57
CA LYS A 267 27.47 -16.41 4.33
C LYS A 267 27.69 -17.61 3.41
N GLU A 268 27.92 -18.80 3.97
CA GLU A 268 28.21 -19.99 3.19
C GLU A 268 26.98 -20.42 2.38
N VAL A 269 25.79 -20.38 2.98
CA VAL A 269 24.53 -20.62 2.27
C VAL A 269 24.30 -19.57 1.18
N ALA A 270 24.52 -18.29 1.48
CA ALA A 270 24.37 -17.22 0.49
C ALA A 270 25.28 -17.43 -0.74
N GLU A 271 26.57 -17.71 -0.51
CA GLU A 271 27.54 -17.94 -1.58
C GLU A 271 27.20 -19.18 -2.40
N LYS A 272 26.80 -20.28 -1.75
CA LYS A 272 26.33 -21.51 -2.44
C LYS A 272 25.10 -21.24 -3.29
N MET A 273 24.16 -20.42 -2.83
CA MET A 273 22.95 -20.09 -3.58
C MET A 273 23.23 -19.19 -4.77
N ILE A 274 24.14 -18.22 -4.63
CA ILE A 274 24.62 -17.40 -5.75
C ILE A 274 25.29 -18.28 -6.81
N GLU A 275 26.15 -19.21 -6.40
CA GLU A 275 26.80 -20.12 -7.33
C GLU A 275 25.80 -21.07 -8.01
N TYR A 276 24.89 -21.65 -7.23
CA TYR A 276 23.79 -22.46 -7.76
C TYR A 276 23.00 -21.72 -8.86
N ALA A 277 22.65 -20.45 -8.65
CA ALA A 277 21.94 -19.66 -9.65
C ALA A 277 22.77 -19.47 -10.93
N LYS A 278 24.06 -19.15 -10.80
CA LYS A 278 24.97 -19.00 -11.95
C LYS A 278 25.10 -20.31 -12.73
N GLU A 279 25.42 -21.40 -12.05
CA GLU A 279 25.61 -22.72 -12.68
C GLU A 279 24.34 -23.18 -13.40
N ARG A 280 23.17 -23.01 -12.78
CA ARG A 280 21.91 -23.44 -13.39
C ARG A 280 21.56 -22.60 -14.60
N LEU A 281 21.68 -21.28 -14.51
CA LEU A 281 21.29 -20.38 -15.59
C LEU A 281 22.26 -20.39 -16.78
N LEU A 282 23.52 -20.79 -16.59
CA LEU A 282 24.45 -21.07 -17.69
C LEU A 282 24.09 -22.34 -18.49
N ASN A 283 23.39 -23.28 -17.86
CA ASN A 283 22.98 -24.55 -18.45
C ASN A 283 21.52 -24.54 -18.94
N CYS A 284 20.91 -23.36 -18.95
CA CYS A 284 19.61 -23.05 -19.52
C CYS A 284 19.84 -22.14 -20.74
#